data_AF-E2SJR8-F1
#
_entry.id   AF-E2SJR8-F1
#
_cell.length_a   1.000
_cell.length_b   1.000
_cell.length_c   1.000
_cell.angle_alpha   90.00
_cell.angle_beta   90.00
_cell.angle_gamma   90.00
#
_symmetry.space_group_name_H-M   'P 1'
#
loop_
_entity.id
_entity.type
_entity.pdbx_description
1 polymer ?
#
loop_
_entity_poly.entity_id
_entity_poly.type
_entity_poly.pdbx_seq_one_letter_code
_entity_poly.pdbx_strand_id
1 'polypeptide(L)'
;MKKAPRTKDIQNLIASYTANGITAHTYDFSGCNAHDIALILKIDRTNVSRVLNQLHRENRLIKLQGRPTLYLDAGVIHSFSTEPVPYTLPVGRGIHEYLNQDKPLRIQTENKTVKS
;
A
#
# COMPACT_ATOMS: atom_id res chain seq x y z
N MET A 1 12.05 -26.19 11.16
CA MET A 1 11.15 -25.57 10.16
C MET A 1 11.67 -24.18 9.84
N LYS A 2 12.17 -23.94 8.62
CA LYS A 2 12.59 -22.60 8.19
C LYS A 2 11.31 -21.77 8.00
N LYS A 3 11.01 -20.86 8.93
CA LYS A 3 9.88 -19.92 8.76
C LYS A 3 10.14 -19.13 7.48
N ALA A 4 9.18 -19.10 6.57
CA ALA A 4 9.21 -18.25 5.38
C ALA A 4 9.49 -16.80 5.82
N PRO A 5 10.12 -15.97 4.97
CA PRO A 5 10.51 -14.62 5.37
C PRO A 5 9.25 -13.83 5.78
N ARG A 6 9.21 -13.42 7.06
CA ARG A 6 8.16 -12.57 7.68
C ARG A 6 7.85 -11.30 6.89
N THR A 7 8.75 -10.93 5.97
CA THR A 7 8.57 -9.90 4.95
C THR A 7 7.27 -10.08 4.17
N LYS A 8 6.93 -11.31 3.76
CA LYS A 8 5.73 -11.56 2.96
C LYS A 8 4.46 -11.34 3.79
N ASP A 9 4.48 -11.72 5.07
CA ASP A 9 3.34 -11.52 5.97
C ASP A 9 3.09 -10.03 6.23
N ILE A 10 4.16 -9.25 6.48
CA ILE A 10 4.09 -7.79 6.64
C ILE A 10 3.51 -7.14 5.39
N GLN A 11 4.02 -7.52 4.22
CA GLN A 11 3.56 -6.93 2.96
C GLN A 11 2.10 -7.29 2.67
N ASN A 12 1.70 -8.55 2.84
CA ASN A 12 0.33 -8.98 2.63
C ASN A 12 -0.64 -8.23 3.55
N LEU A 13 -0.28 -8.04 4.82
CA LEU A 13 -1.11 -7.30 5.78
C LEU A 13 -1.31 -5.84 5.35
N ILE A 14 -0.24 -5.16 4.93
CA ILE A 14 -0.31 -3.78 4.44
C ILE A 14 -1.15 -3.70 3.17
N ALA A 15 -0.97 -4.64 2.24
CA ALA A 15 -1.75 -4.68 1.01
C ALA A 15 -3.26 -4.83 1.31
N SER A 16 -3.63 -5.73 2.24
CA SER A 16 -5.02 -5.88 2.67
C SER A 16 -5.57 -4.62 3.31
N TYR A 17 -4.84 -3.96 4.21
CA TYR A 17 -5.30 -2.72 4.84
C TYR A 17 -5.38 -1.56 3.86
N THR A 18 -4.42 -1.45 2.94
CA THR A 18 -4.43 -0.44 1.88
C THR A 18 -5.65 -0.62 0.98
N ALA A 19 -5.90 -1.87 0.53
CA ALA A 19 -7.04 -2.17 -0.32
C ALA A 19 -8.37 -1.89 0.40
N ASN A 20 -8.50 -2.32 1.66
CA ASN A 20 -9.71 -2.09 2.45
C ASN A 20 -9.98 -0.60 2.70
N GLY A 21 -8.96 0.21 3.02
CA GLY A 21 -9.12 1.64 3.23
C GLY A 21 -9.60 2.39 1.97
N ILE A 22 -9.15 1.93 0.79
CA ILE A 22 -9.56 2.50 -0.50
C ILE A 22 -10.97 2.03 -0.88
N THR A 23 -11.24 0.72 -0.84
CA THR A 23 -12.54 0.16 -1.26
C THR A 23 -13.68 0.58 -0.33
N ALA A 24 -13.42 0.72 0.97
CA ALA A 24 -14.38 1.24 1.93
C ALA A 24 -14.55 2.77 1.86
N HIS A 25 -13.77 3.47 1.02
CA HIS A 25 -13.77 4.93 0.90
C HIS A 25 -13.51 5.66 2.24
N THR A 26 -12.92 4.98 3.22
CA THR A 26 -12.61 5.57 4.53
C THR A 26 -11.26 6.28 4.50
N TYR A 27 -10.35 5.84 3.65
CA TYR A 27 -8.95 6.29 3.59
C TYR A 27 -8.26 6.27 4.96
N ASP A 28 -8.72 5.39 5.86
CA ASP A 28 -8.12 5.19 7.17
C ASP A 28 -6.99 4.16 7.06
N PHE A 29 -5.77 4.65 7.28
CA PHE A 29 -4.55 3.84 7.26
C PHE A 29 -3.83 3.88 8.61
N SER A 30 -4.53 4.23 9.69
CA SER A 30 -3.96 4.32 11.05
C SER A 30 -3.21 3.05 11.44
N GLY A 31 -3.74 1.87 11.12
CA GLY A 31 -3.13 0.57 11.39
C GLY A 31 -1.92 0.19 10.52
N CYS A 32 -1.56 0.99 9.52
CA CYS A 32 -0.45 0.71 8.60
C CYS A 32 0.91 1.22 9.12
N ASN A 33 1.13 1.14 10.43
CA ASN A 33 2.37 1.58 11.08
C ASN A 33 3.13 0.42 11.73
N ALA A 34 4.41 0.65 12.03
CA ALA A 34 5.29 -0.39 12.55
C ALA A 34 4.85 -0.95 13.93
N HIS A 35 4.15 -0.15 14.75
CA HIS A 35 3.69 -0.58 16.07
C HIS A 35 2.50 -1.55 15.93
N ASP A 36 1.47 -1.15 15.18
CA ASP A 36 0.26 -1.98 15.03
C ASP A 36 0.54 -3.28 14.29
N ILE A 37 1.33 -3.22 13.21
CA ILE A 37 1.77 -4.42 12.48
C ILE A 37 2.55 -5.39 13.39
N ALA A 38 3.39 -4.85 14.29
CA ALA A 38 4.14 -5.67 15.24
C ALA A 38 3.23 -6.37 16.25
N LEU A 39 2.21 -5.68 16.75
CA LEU A 39 1.19 -6.25 17.63
C LEU A 39 0.41 -7.37 16.95
N ILE A 40 -0.07 -7.12 15.72
CA ILE A 40 -0.88 -8.08 14.95
C ILE A 40 -0.07 -9.35 14.65
N LEU A 41 1.15 -9.19 14.14
CA LEU A 41 1.99 -10.32 13.74
C LEU A 41 2.75 -10.96 14.91
N LYS A 42 2.64 -10.40 16.12
CA LYS A 42 3.34 -10.84 17.34
C LYS A 42 4.85 -10.97 17.11
N ILE A 43 5.43 -9.93 16.51
CA ILE A 43 6.87 -9.83 16.23
C ILE A 43 7.42 -8.50 16.70
N ASP A 44 8.74 -8.44 16.90
CA ASP A 44 9.40 -7.23 17.36
C ASP A 44 9.21 -6.04 16.38
N ARG A 45 8.89 -4.88 16.94
CA ARG A 45 8.63 -3.63 16.20
C ARG A 45 9.86 -3.13 15.44
N THR A 46 11.07 -3.36 15.95
CA THR A 46 12.31 -3.00 15.24
C THR A 46 12.47 -3.86 13.99
N ASN A 47 12.14 -5.15 14.07
CA ASN A 47 12.11 -6.04 12.91
C ASN A 47 11.10 -5.60 11.86
N VAL A 48 9.88 -5.25 12.28
CA VAL A 48 8.85 -4.71 11.36
C VAL A 48 9.34 -3.43 10.71
N SER A 49 9.84 -2.47 11.49
CA SER A 49 10.33 -1.19 10.96
C SER A 49 11.48 -1.37 9.97
N ARG A 50 12.38 -2.33 10.20
CA ARG A 50 13.45 -2.66 9.25
C ARG A 50 12.90 -3.18 7.93
N VAL A 51 11.93 -4.10 7.98
CA VAL A 51 11.28 -4.64 6.79
C VAL A 51 10.50 -3.56 6.04
N LEU A 52 9.72 -2.73 6.72
CA LEU A 52 8.97 -1.63 6.10
C LEU A 52 9.88 -0.66 5.36
N ASN A 53 11.00 -0.27 5.97
CA ASN A 53 11.98 0.60 5.32
C ASN A 53 12.68 -0.09 4.14
N GLN A 54 12.93 -1.39 4.22
CA GLN A 54 13.47 -2.15 3.10
C GLN A 54 12.50 -2.16 1.91
N LEU A 55 11.23 -2.49 2.15
CA LEU A 55 10.19 -2.51 1.13
C LEU A 55 9.93 -1.11 0.52
N HIS A 56 10.04 -0.05 1.33
CA HIS A 56 9.97 1.34 0.84
C HIS A 56 11.15 1.68 -0.08
N ARG A 57 12.38 1.30 0.28
CA ARG A 57 13.57 1.46 -0.58
C ARG A 57 13.48 0.70 -1.90
N GLU A 58 12.77 -0.43 -1.88
CA GLU A 58 12.49 -1.24 -3.08
C GLU A 58 11.31 -0.70 -3.91
N ASN A 59 10.75 0.47 -3.57
CA ASN A 59 9.59 1.05 -4.25
C ASN A 59 8.35 0.12 -4.25
N ARG A 60 8.21 -0.68 -3.18
CA ARG A 60 7.07 -1.59 -2.98
C ARG A 60 6.02 -1.00 -2.04
N LEU A 61 6.44 -0.07 -1.18
CA LEU A 61 5.56 0.66 -0.28
C LEU A 61 5.69 2.16 -0.53
N ILE A 62 4.59 2.89 -0.36
CA ILE A 62 4.55 4.34 -0.30
C ILE A 62 4.59 4.75 1.17
N LYS A 63 5.51 5.63 1.53
CA LYS A 63 5.67 6.14 2.90
C LYS A 63 4.91 7.43 3.08
N LEU A 64 3.95 7.44 4.00
CA LEU A 64 3.31 8.66 4.47
C LEU A 64 4.09 9.18 5.67
N GLN A 65 4.76 10.31 5.48
CA GLN A 65 5.45 10.99 6.57
C GLN A 65 4.40 11.53 7.55
N GLY A 66 4.64 11.30 8.84
CA GLY A 66 3.65 11.50 9.88
C GLY A 66 4.13 10.96 11.22
N ARG A 67 3.39 11.31 12.27
CA ARG A 67 3.50 10.71 13.60
C ARG A 67 2.14 10.11 13.97
N PRO A 68 1.95 8.78 13.85
CA PRO A 68 2.92 7.76 13.41
C PRO A 68 3.21 7.81 11.90
N THR A 69 4.35 7.22 11.49
CA THR A 69 4.69 7.02 10.07
C THR A 69 3.92 5.82 9.54
N LEU A 70 3.23 6.00 8.43
CA LEU A 70 2.40 4.98 7.79
C LEU A 70 3.04 4.49 6.49
N TYR A 71 2.72 3.25 6.11
CA TYR A 71 3.17 2.64 4.86
C TYR A 71 2.00 2.03 4.10
N LEU A 72 1.86 2.36 2.83
CA LEU A 72 0.81 1.83 1.95
C LEU A 72 1.42 0.93 0.90
N ASP A 73 0.68 -0.08 0.42
CA ASP A 73 1.17 -0.92 -0.67
C ASP A 73 1.11 -0.16 -2.00
N ALA A 74 2.26 -0.02 -2.67
CA ALA A 74 2.35 0.73 -3.91
C ALA A 74 1.62 0.06 -5.07
N GLY A 75 1.61 -1.28 -5.11
CA GLY A 75 0.91 -2.03 -6.15
C GLY A 75 -0.60 -1.85 -6.05
N VAL A 76 -1.13 -1.85 -4.82
CA VAL A 76 -2.53 -1.52 -4.57
C VAL A 76 -2.82 -0.09 -4.99
N ILE A 77 -2.04 0.89 -4.54
CA ILE A 77 -2.27 2.30 -4.90
C ILE A 77 -2.23 2.54 -6.41
N HIS A 78 -1.25 1.97 -7.11
CA HIS A 78 -1.16 2.09 -8.57
C HIS A 78 -2.31 1.40 -9.31
N SER A 79 -2.98 0.42 -8.69
CA SER A 79 -4.18 -0.17 -9.28
C SER A 79 -5.40 0.75 -9.21
N PHE A 80 -5.38 1.74 -8.30
CA PHE A 80 -6.44 2.73 -8.11
C PHE A 80 -6.05 4.16 -8.55
N SER A 81 -4.81 4.37 -9.00
CA SER A 81 -4.31 5.66 -9.50
C SER A 81 -4.04 5.58 -11.00
N THR A 82 -4.43 6.62 -11.75
CA THR A 82 -4.04 6.76 -13.16
C THR A 82 -2.75 7.53 -13.35
N GLU A 83 -2.25 8.18 -12.30
CA GLU A 83 -1.05 8.99 -12.31
C GLU A 83 0.04 8.39 -11.41
N PRO A 84 1.33 8.64 -11.71
CA PRO A 84 2.42 8.18 -10.88
C PRO A 84 2.35 8.83 -9.48
N VAL A 85 2.26 7.98 -8.45
CA VAL A 85 2.22 8.43 -7.05
C VAL A 85 3.64 8.44 -6.48
N PRO A 86 4.07 9.53 -5.83
CA PRO A 86 5.37 9.56 -5.17
C PRO A 86 5.46 8.50 -4.05
N TYR A 87 6.60 7.83 -3.97
CA TYR A 87 6.87 6.83 -2.92
C TYR A 87 7.07 7.42 -1.53
N THR A 88 7.14 8.75 -1.41
CA THR A 88 7.17 9.45 -0.13
C THR A 88 6.25 10.65 -0.22
N LEU A 89 5.25 10.70 0.67
CA LEU A 89 4.31 11.79 0.77
C LEU A 89 4.53 12.56 2.09
N PRO A 90 4.56 13.90 2.07
CA PRO A 90 4.70 14.71 3.27
C PRO A 90 3.45 14.64 4.16
N VAL A 91 3.63 15.01 5.43
CA VAL A 91 2.52 15.14 6.40
C VAL A 91 1.49 16.11 5.84
N GLY A 92 0.21 15.72 5.84
CA GLY A 92 -0.90 16.59 5.46
C GLY A 92 -1.27 16.57 3.98
N ARG A 93 -0.50 15.88 3.11
CA ARG A 93 -0.98 15.53 1.77
C ARG A 93 -1.64 14.16 1.83
N GLY A 94 -2.92 14.10 1.47
CA GLY A 94 -3.67 12.85 1.52
C GLY A 94 -3.39 11.97 0.31
N ILE A 95 -3.28 10.66 0.52
CA ILE A 95 -3.19 9.71 -0.60
C ILE A 95 -4.42 9.80 -1.51
N HIS A 96 -5.57 10.21 -0.96
CA HIS A 96 -6.82 10.42 -1.70
C HIS A 96 -6.67 11.45 -2.84
N GLU A 97 -5.78 12.45 -2.72
CA GLU A 97 -5.52 13.43 -3.79
C GLU A 97 -4.93 12.80 -5.06
N TYR A 98 -4.27 11.65 -4.91
CA TYR A 98 -3.71 10.88 -6.03
C TYR A 98 -4.65 9.80 -6.55
N LEU A 99 -5.65 9.44 -5.76
CA LEU A 99 -6.63 8.42 -6.11
C LEU A 99 -7.77 9.13 -6.85
N ASN A 100 -7.63 9.24 -8.18
CA ASN A 100 -8.62 9.90 -9.03
C ASN A 100 -10.01 9.30 -8.83
N GLN A 101 -10.91 10.04 -8.17
CA GLN A 101 -12.30 9.62 -7.92
C GLN A 101 -13.23 9.79 -9.15
N ASP A 102 -12.75 10.35 -10.27
CA ASP A 102 -13.61 10.72 -11.42
C ASP A 102 -13.07 10.28 -12.79
N LYS A 103 -12.54 9.06 -12.91
CA LYS A 103 -12.48 8.41 -14.24
C LYS A 103 -12.96 6.97 -14.16
N PRO A 104 -13.97 6.57 -14.95
CA PRO A 104 -14.37 5.18 -15.01
C PRO A 104 -13.15 4.35 -15.38
N LEU A 105 -12.94 3.26 -14.64
CA LEU A 105 -12.01 2.20 -14.96
C LEU A 105 -12.02 2.01 -16.48
N ARG A 106 -10.92 2.36 -17.15
CA ARG A 106 -10.74 2.01 -18.55
C ARG A 106 -10.56 0.51 -18.55
N ILE A 107 -11.68 -0.21 -18.58
CA ILE A 107 -11.70 -1.62 -18.92
C ILE A 107 -10.91 -1.70 -20.21
N GLN A 108 -9.77 -2.40 -20.16
CA GLN A 108 -9.11 -2.86 -21.35
C GLN A 108 -10.08 -3.83 -21.98
N THR A 109 -10.97 -3.33 -22.84
CA THR A 109 -11.57 -4.15 -23.86
C THR A 109 -10.43 -4.59 -24.76
N GLU A 110 -9.88 -5.76 -24.45
CA GLU A 110 -9.28 -6.62 -25.46
C GLU A 110 -10.35 -6.81 -26.55
N ASN A 111 -10.38 -5.89 -27.51
CA ASN A 111 -11.02 -6.15 -28.78
C ASN A 111 -10.16 -7.23 -29.45
N LYS A 112 -10.48 -8.49 -29.15
CA LYS A 112 -10.37 -9.59 -30.09
C LYS A 112 -11.04 -9.14 -31.38
N THR A 113 -10.28 -8.54 -32.28
CA THR A 113 -10.66 -8.46 -33.68
C THR A 113 -10.33 -9.82 -34.27
N VAL A 114 -11.29 -10.73 -34.10
CA VAL A 114 -11.51 -11.83 -35.04
C VAL A 114 -12.15 -11.21 -36.28
N LYS A 115 -11.81 -11.79 -37.43
CA LYS A 115 -12.31 -11.57 -38.81
C LYS A 115 -11.38 -10.70 -39.65
N SER A 116 -11.04 -11.08 -40.89
CA SER A 116 -11.67 -12.07 -41.76
C SER A 116 -10.69 -12.60 -42.80
#